data_AF-A0A6A4B0L0-F1
#
_entry.id   AF-A0A6A4B0L0-F1
#
_cell.length_a   1.000
_cell.length_b   1.000
_cell.length_c   1.000
_cell.angle_alpha   90.00
_cell.angle_beta   90.00
_cell.angle_gamma   90.00
#
_symmetry.space_group_name_H-M   'P 1'
#
loop_
_entity.id
_entity.type
_entity.pdbx_description
1 polymer ?
#
loop_
_entity_poly.entity_id
_entity_poly.type
_entity_poly.pdbx_seq_one_letter_code
_entity_poly.pdbx_strand_id
1 'polypeptide(L)'
;MFGTRVLFTLLSTAFAVTTTATDFSSLPVFFFHGVRGNRTNADNFVANLTAEGRTVVPLTFCEMPCSLEAIVLQIPKAIAQI
;
A
#
# COMPACT_ATOMS: atom_id res chain seq x y z
N MET A 1 -28.33 54.13 29.71
CA MET A 1 -26.86 54.16 29.81
C MET A 1 -26.41 52.81 30.33
N PHE A 2 -25.61 52.11 29.52
CA PHE A 2 -24.60 51.09 29.84
C PHE A 2 -24.87 50.18 31.07
N GLY A 3 -24.94 48.85 30.95
CA GLY A 3 -24.37 48.09 29.87
C GLY A 3 -24.41 46.58 30.09
N THR A 4 -24.02 45.94 28.99
CA THR A 4 -23.15 44.76 28.97
C THR A 4 -23.80 43.49 29.51
N ARG A 5 -24.69 42.88 28.72
CA ARG A 5 -24.33 41.70 27.91
C ARG A 5 -23.54 40.68 28.74
N VAL A 6 -24.26 39.89 29.54
CA VAL A 6 -23.76 38.63 30.11
C VAL A 6 -23.67 37.62 28.95
N LEU A 7 -22.69 37.83 28.08
CA LEU A 7 -22.29 36.87 27.07
C LEU A 7 -21.22 35.99 27.72
N PHE A 8 -21.65 35.06 28.57
CA PHE A 8 -20.75 34.05 29.12
C PHE A 8 -20.33 33.14 27.95
N THR A 9 -19.08 33.33 27.57
CA THR A 9 -18.30 32.67 26.54
C THR A 9 -18.47 31.15 26.56
N LEU A 10 -19.09 30.62 25.50
CA LEU A 10 -18.99 29.22 25.10
C LEU A 10 -17.54 28.95 24.66
N LEU A 11 -16.72 28.42 25.57
CA LEU A 11 -15.39 27.91 25.24
C LEU A 11 -15.56 26.50 24.65
N SER A 12 -15.89 26.43 23.37
CA SER A 12 -15.89 25.18 22.61
C SER A 12 -14.45 24.80 22.28
N THR A 13 -13.86 23.86 23.02
CA THR A 13 -12.61 23.20 22.64
C THR A 13 -12.90 22.24 21.47
N ALA A 14 -12.67 22.72 20.25
CA ALA A 14 -12.61 21.84 19.09
C ALA A 14 -11.32 21.02 19.18
N PHE A 15 -11.43 19.77 19.63
CA PHE A 15 -10.36 18.79 19.45
C PHE A 15 -10.33 18.42 17.97
N ALA A 16 -9.38 19.00 17.23
CA ALA A 16 -9.08 18.53 15.89
C ALA A 16 -8.47 17.13 16.02
N VAL A 17 -9.27 16.11 15.73
CA VAL A 17 -8.75 14.76 15.51
C VAL A 17 -7.92 14.81 14.24
N THR A 18 -6.62 14.92 14.37
CA THR A 18 -5.69 14.72 13.25
C THR A 18 -5.67 13.23 12.96
N THR A 19 -6.49 12.78 12.02
CA THR A 19 -6.33 11.46 11.42
C THR A 19 -5.02 11.50 10.66
N THR A 20 -3.94 10.98 11.24
CA THR A 20 -2.71 10.71 10.49
C THR A 20 -3.05 9.65 9.47
N ALA A 21 -3.33 10.07 8.23
CA ALA A 21 -3.40 9.13 7.12
C ALA A 21 -2.06 8.40 7.07
N THR A 22 -2.09 7.07 7.21
CA THR A 22 -0.88 6.28 7.07
C THR A 22 -0.42 6.44 5.63
N ASP A 23 0.76 7.01 5.44
CA ASP A 23 1.33 7.18 4.11
C ASP A 23 1.88 5.84 3.61
N PHE A 24 1.01 5.06 2.98
CA PHE A 24 1.36 3.80 2.35
C PHE A 24 2.15 3.97 1.05
N SER A 25 2.40 5.20 0.58
CA SER A 25 3.25 5.42 -0.62
C SER A 25 4.67 4.86 -0.42
N SER A 26 5.12 4.83 0.83
CA SER A 26 6.42 4.28 1.24
C SER A 26 6.48 2.74 1.26
N LEU A 27 5.35 2.03 1.25
CA LEU A 27 5.36 0.57 1.29
C LEU A 27 5.68 -0.04 -0.08
N PRO A 28 6.53 -1.08 -0.13
CA PRO A 28 6.84 -1.78 -1.36
C PRO A 28 5.61 -2.53 -1.92
N VAL A 29 5.56 -2.65 -3.24
CA VAL A 29 4.59 -3.51 -3.96
C VAL A 29 5.27 -4.80 -4.33
N PHE A 30 4.75 -5.91 -3.84
CA PHE A 30 5.18 -7.24 -4.29
C PHE A 30 4.21 -7.74 -5.35
N PHE A 31 4.71 -8.00 -6.55
CA PHE A 31 3.90 -8.48 -7.67
C PHE A 31 4.01 -9.99 -7.82
N PHE A 32 2.87 -10.68 -7.77
CA PHE A 32 2.73 -12.12 -8.01
C PHE A 32 2.34 -12.33 -9.48
N HIS A 33 3.12 -13.12 -10.23
CA HIS A 33 2.75 -13.46 -11.59
C HIS A 33 1.57 -14.45 -11.64
N GLY A 34 0.85 -14.47 -12.76
CA GLY A 34 -0.23 -15.43 -12.99
C GLY A 34 0.26 -16.84 -13.35
N VAL A 35 -0.70 -17.73 -13.60
CA VAL A 35 -0.43 -19.08 -14.13
C VAL A 35 0.23 -18.99 -15.50
N ARG A 36 1.32 -19.74 -15.67
CA ARG A 36 2.28 -19.72 -16.78
C ARG A 36 2.93 -18.35 -17.04
N GLY A 37 2.81 -17.44 -16.09
CA GLY A 37 3.40 -16.12 -16.13
C GLY A 37 4.84 -16.09 -15.61
N ASN A 38 5.45 -14.91 -15.67
CA ASN A 38 6.77 -14.63 -15.10
C ASN A 38 6.84 -13.15 -14.70
N ARG A 39 8.00 -12.71 -14.21
CA ARG A 39 8.16 -11.35 -13.69
C ARG A 39 7.90 -10.24 -14.70
N THR A 40 8.00 -10.49 -16.01
CA THR A 40 7.75 -9.45 -17.02
C THR A 40 6.27 -9.08 -17.10
N ASN A 41 5.39 -9.91 -16.55
CA ASN A 41 3.98 -9.53 -16.37
C ASN A 41 3.81 -8.32 -15.44
N ALA A 42 4.84 -7.97 -14.68
CA ALA A 42 4.87 -6.79 -13.82
C ALA A 42 5.37 -5.52 -14.53
N ASP A 43 5.88 -5.58 -15.77
CA ASP A 43 6.67 -4.48 -16.37
C ASP A 43 5.95 -3.13 -16.36
N ASN A 44 4.65 -3.12 -16.70
CA ASN A 44 3.84 -1.89 -16.67
C ASN A 44 3.67 -1.35 -15.23
N PHE A 45 3.54 -2.23 -14.24
CA PHE A 45 3.43 -1.83 -12.83
C PHE A 45 4.76 -1.29 -12.30
N VAL A 46 5.87 -1.93 -12.66
CA VAL A 46 7.21 -1.44 -12.33
C VAL A 46 7.41 -0.05 -12.92
N ALA A 47 7.12 0.14 -14.21
CA ALA A 47 7.29 1.43 -14.86
C ALA A 47 6.43 2.53 -14.20
N ASN A 48 5.13 2.29 -14.04
CA ASN A 48 4.20 3.31 -13.55
C ASN A 48 4.41 3.63 -12.07
N LEU A 49 4.49 2.61 -11.20
CA LEU A 49 4.57 2.84 -9.76
C LEU A 49 5.96 3.31 -9.32
N THR A 50 7.02 2.94 -10.05
CA THR A 50 8.36 3.52 -9.81
C THR A 50 8.38 5.00 -10.20
N ALA A 51 7.66 5.41 -11.25
CA ALA A 51 7.50 6.82 -11.60
C ALA A 51 6.73 7.61 -10.52
N GLU A 52 5.87 6.94 -9.75
CA GLU A 52 5.20 7.48 -8.55
C GLU A 52 6.09 7.46 -7.28
N GLY A 53 7.35 7.01 -7.40
CA GLY A 53 8.30 6.93 -6.28
C GLY A 53 8.17 5.67 -5.42
N ARG A 54 7.39 4.68 -5.87
CA ARG A 54 7.17 3.44 -5.11
C ARG A 54 8.18 2.36 -5.48
N THR A 55 8.60 1.56 -4.51
CA THR A 55 9.40 0.36 -4.78
C THR A 55 8.48 -0.76 -5.25
N VAL A 56 8.77 -1.36 -6.39
CA VAL A 56 8.06 -2.54 -6.91
C VAL A 56 9.03 -3.71 -6.99
N VAL A 57 8.63 -4.85 -6.43
CA VAL A 57 9.38 -6.10 -6.44
C VAL A 57 8.57 -7.14 -7.21
N PRO A 58 8.90 -7.37 -8.49
CA PRO A 58 8.36 -8.49 -9.25
C PRO A 58 8.96 -9.78 -8.72
N LEU A 59 8.12 -10.59 -8.06
CA LEU A 59 8.54 -11.86 -7.51
C LEU A 59 8.82 -12.85 -8.65
N THR A 60 9.82 -13.70 -8.44
CA THR A 60 10.34 -14.66 -9.44
C THR A 60 10.21 -16.11 -8.98
N PHE A 61 9.45 -16.36 -7.91
CA PHE A 61 9.21 -17.73 -7.43
C PHE A 61 8.36 -18.47 -8.47
N CYS A 62 8.75 -19.69 -8.83
CA CYS A 62 7.87 -20.61 -9.56
C CYS A 62 7.26 -20.08 -10.88
N GLU A 63 8.07 -19.39 -11.69
CA GLU A 63 7.63 -18.86 -12.98
C GLU A 63 7.35 -19.96 -14.03
N MET A 64 6.66 -19.56 -15.09
CA MET A 64 6.43 -20.34 -16.29
C MET A 64 5.79 -21.70 -15.92
N PRO A 65 6.18 -22.90 -16.41
CA PRO A 65 5.39 -24.09 -16.13
C PRO A 65 5.35 -24.45 -14.64
N CYS A 66 6.29 -23.98 -13.80
CA CYS A 66 6.27 -24.23 -12.35
C CYS A 66 4.99 -23.70 -11.72
N SER A 67 4.49 -22.53 -12.15
CA SER A 67 3.29 -21.89 -11.58
C SER A 67 2.01 -22.73 -11.60
N LEU A 68 2.01 -23.86 -12.32
CA LEU A 68 0.94 -24.86 -12.30
C LEU A 68 0.94 -25.76 -11.04
N GLU A 69 2.00 -25.71 -10.24
CA GLU A 69 2.09 -26.41 -8.96
C GLU A 69 1.04 -25.93 -7.95
N ALA A 70 0.78 -26.72 -6.91
CA ALA A 70 -0.19 -26.34 -5.87
C ALA A 70 0.24 -25.06 -5.14
N ILE A 71 -0.70 -24.12 -4.93
CA ILE A 71 -0.42 -22.81 -4.31
C ILE A 71 0.22 -22.93 -2.91
N VAL A 72 -0.11 -23.98 -2.16
CA VAL A 72 0.49 -24.26 -0.84
C VAL A 72 2.00 -24.51 -0.89
N LEU A 73 2.53 -24.94 -2.03
CA LEU A 73 3.97 -25.12 -2.26
C LEU A 73 4.65 -23.83 -2.75
N GLN A 74 3.87 -22.90 -3.33
CA GLN A 74 4.36 -21.66 -3.90
C GLN A 74 4.43 -20.52 -2.88
N ILE A 75 3.46 -20.40 -1.97
CA ILE A 75 3.40 -19.33 -0.96
C ILE A 75 4.70 -19.21 -0.14
N PRO A 76 5.29 -20.30 0.40
CA PRO A 76 6.55 -20.18 1.15
C PRO A 76 7.71 -19.65 0.30
N LYS A 77 7.73 -19.97 -1.00
CA LYS A 77 8.76 -19.48 -1.94
C LYS A 77 8.59 -17.98 -2.20
N ALA A 78 7.35 -17.52 -2.30
CA ALA A 78 7.03 -16.09 -2.43
C ALA A 78 7.45 -15.31 -1.18
N ILE A 79 7.12 -15.83 0.01
CA ILE A 79 7.50 -15.20 1.30
C ILE A 79 9.02 -15.10 1.44
N ALA A 80 9.78 -16.09 0.97
CA ALA A 80 11.26 -16.03 1.00
C ALA A 80 11.88 -14.92 0.13
N GLN A 81 11.09 -14.23 -0.69
CA GLN A 81 11.51 -13.12 -1.54
C GLN A 81 11.01 -11.75 -1.05
N ILE A 82 10.26 -11.70 0.05
CA ILE A 82 9.69 -10.50 0.69
C ILE A 82 10.55 -10.13 1.90
#